data_AF-A0A529YG21-F1
#
_entry.id   AF-A0A529YG21-F1
#
_cell.length_a   1.000
_cell.length_b   1.000
_cell.length_c   1.000
_cell.angle_alpha   90.00
_cell.angle_beta   90.00
_cell.angle_gamma   90.00
#
_symmetry.space_group_name_H-M   'P 1'
#
loop_
_entity.id
_entity.type
_entity.pdbx_description
1 polymer ?
#
loop_
_entity_poly.entity_id
_entity_poly.type
_entity_poly.pdbx_seq_one_letter_code
_entity_poly.pdbx_strand_id
1 'polypeptide(L)'
;IKHINEQTYSQLGGKLSPFEGWLLLRGLRTLPLRLPHHMKSGLILAERLKAHGKVERVNHPAYSNHPGKKTLAGYAGLFSFEVTEDVDIPAFVDALKYFRIGVSWGGHESLVVPAMASLEQTPGINSMARFGVSPRTIRFNVGLENVEDLWADITQAFDKSKK
;
A
#
# COMPACT_ATOMS: atom_id res chain seq x y z
N ILE A 1 24.87 17.50 3.63
CA ILE A 1 24.82 16.88 2.29
C ILE A 1 26.21 16.77 1.66
N LYS A 2 26.96 17.88 1.47
CA LYS A 2 28.31 17.86 0.87
C LYS A 2 29.27 16.84 1.54
N HIS A 3 29.39 16.87 2.86
CA HIS A 3 30.20 15.91 3.63
C HIS A 3 29.80 14.44 3.43
N ILE A 4 28.48 14.15 3.38
CA ILE A 4 27.94 12.80 3.11
C ILE A 4 28.34 12.35 1.69
N ASN A 5 28.26 13.27 0.71
CA ASN A 5 28.58 12.99 -0.68
C ASN A 5 30.07 12.73 -0.93
N GLU A 6 30.94 13.52 -0.29
CA GLU A 6 32.38 13.50 -0.55
C GLU A 6 33.11 12.40 0.23
N GLN A 7 32.65 12.07 1.44
CA GLN A 7 33.36 11.16 2.33
C GLN A 7 32.59 9.85 2.54
N THR A 8 31.33 9.93 3.00
CA THR A 8 30.57 8.77 3.44
C THR A 8 30.24 7.80 2.29
N TYR A 9 29.71 8.26 1.15
CA TYR A 9 29.36 7.35 0.04
C TYR A 9 30.58 6.67 -0.58
N SER A 10 31.73 7.35 -0.63
CA SER A 10 32.95 6.74 -1.19
C SER A 10 33.53 5.69 -0.25
N GLN A 11 33.42 5.88 1.06
CA GLN A 11 33.93 4.94 2.06
C GLN A 11 33.00 3.74 2.28
N LEU A 12 31.67 3.94 2.25
CA LEU A 12 30.69 2.87 2.47
C LEU A 12 30.25 2.16 1.19
N GLY A 13 30.59 2.70 0.00
CA GLY A 13 30.23 2.09 -1.28
C GLY A 13 28.74 2.12 -1.62
N GLY A 14 27.92 2.88 -0.89
CA GLY A 14 26.47 3.01 -1.09
C GLY A 14 26.08 3.82 -2.32
N LYS A 15 26.61 3.47 -3.50
CA LYS A 15 26.34 4.13 -4.78
C LYS A 15 25.34 3.31 -5.59
N LEU A 16 24.42 4.00 -6.27
CA LEU A 16 23.47 3.37 -7.19
C LEU A 16 24.21 2.82 -8.41
N SER A 17 23.89 1.59 -8.84
CA SER A 17 24.45 1.05 -10.08
C SER A 17 24.01 1.91 -11.28
N PRO A 18 24.88 2.18 -12.27
CA PRO A 18 24.49 2.90 -13.48
C PRO A 18 23.28 2.28 -14.19
N PHE A 19 23.15 0.96 -14.16
CA PHE A 19 22.02 0.25 -14.77
C PHE A 19 20.71 0.48 -14.00
N GLU A 20 20.74 0.45 -12.66
CA GLU A 20 19.60 0.76 -11.82
C GLU A 20 19.19 2.24 -11.97
N GLY A 21 20.18 3.14 -12.07
CA GLY A 21 19.95 4.55 -12.38
C GLY A 21 19.25 4.75 -13.72
N TRP A 22 19.65 4.00 -14.75
CA TRP A 22 18.96 4.01 -16.04
C TRP A 22 17.51 3.51 -15.94
N LEU A 23 17.25 2.42 -15.20
CA LEU A 23 15.88 1.92 -14.96
C LEU A 23 15.02 2.94 -14.21
N LEU A 24 15.57 3.61 -13.20
CA LEU A 24 14.90 4.69 -12.47
C LEU A 24 14.52 5.84 -13.41
N LEU A 25 15.48 6.35 -14.18
CA LEU A 25 15.25 7.43 -15.16
C LEU A 25 14.18 7.03 -16.19
N ARG A 26 14.21 5.77 -16.66
CA ARG A 26 13.18 5.23 -17.55
C ARG A 26 11.80 5.26 -16.88
N GLY A 27 11.70 4.86 -15.61
CA GLY A 27 10.44 4.87 -14.84
C GLY A 27 9.92 6.27 -14.52
N LEU A 28 10.81 7.25 -14.31
CA LEU A 28 10.43 8.64 -14.03
C LEU A 28 9.68 9.30 -15.20
N ARG A 29 9.98 8.92 -16.45
CA ARG A 29 9.31 9.47 -17.64
C ARG A 29 7.79 9.26 -17.64
N THR A 30 7.30 8.19 -17.00
CA THR A 30 5.86 7.90 -16.91
C THR A 30 5.27 8.25 -15.55
N LEU A 31 6.06 8.76 -14.60
CA LEU A 31 5.57 9.11 -13.26
C LEU A 31 4.39 10.10 -13.30
N PRO A 32 4.38 11.16 -14.15
CA PRO A 32 3.24 12.08 -14.25
C PRO A 32 1.95 11.43 -14.75
N LEU A 33 2.04 10.28 -15.44
CA LEU A 33 0.87 9.53 -15.91
C LEU A 33 0.41 8.52 -14.84
N ARG A 34 1.36 7.86 -14.18
CA ARG A 34 1.07 6.80 -13.20
C ARG A 34 0.50 7.34 -11.89
N LEU A 35 1.09 8.39 -11.32
CA LEU A 35 0.67 8.91 -10.01
C LEU A 35 -0.81 9.36 -9.98
N PRO A 36 -1.32 10.12 -10.97
CA PRO A 36 -2.74 10.47 -11.00
C PRO A 36 -3.66 9.25 -11.12
N HIS A 37 -3.27 8.22 -11.88
CA HIS A 37 -4.05 6.99 -12.00
C HIS A 37 -4.10 6.22 -10.68
N HIS A 38 -2.94 6.01 -10.03
CA HIS A 38 -2.87 5.38 -8.70
C HIS A 38 -3.75 6.12 -7.70
N MET A 39 -3.70 7.46 -7.68
CA MET A 39 -4.53 8.27 -6.80
C MET A 39 -6.02 8.14 -7.11
N LYS A 40 -6.41 8.22 -8.39
CA LYS A 40 -7.81 8.10 -8.81
C LYS A 40 -8.39 6.75 -8.39
N SER A 41 -7.71 5.65 -8.75
CA SER A 41 -8.16 4.30 -8.41
C SER A 41 -8.12 4.05 -6.90
N GLY A 42 -7.07 4.51 -6.22
CA GLY A 42 -6.92 4.42 -4.77
C GLY A 42 -8.07 5.09 -4.01
N LEU A 43 -8.46 6.30 -4.40
CA LEU A 43 -9.58 7.02 -3.79
C LEU A 43 -10.92 6.31 -4.02
N ILE A 44 -11.17 5.81 -5.22
CA ILE A 44 -12.41 5.07 -5.54
C ILE A 44 -12.51 3.83 -4.67
N LEU A 45 -11.46 3.00 -4.60
CA LEU A 45 -11.47 1.79 -3.78
C LEU A 45 -11.55 2.11 -2.29
N ALA A 46 -10.85 3.15 -1.82
CA ALA A 46 -10.92 3.58 -0.43
C ALA A 46 -12.33 4.04 -0.03
N GLU A 47 -13.05 4.77 -0.90
CA GLU A 47 -14.43 5.18 -0.63
C GLU A 47 -15.40 4.00 -0.64
N ARG A 48 -15.27 3.07 -1.61
CA ARG A 48 -16.10 1.86 -1.66
C ARG A 48 -15.88 0.96 -0.45
N LEU A 49 -14.62 0.78 -0.03
CA LEU A 49 -14.28 0.04 1.19
C LEU A 49 -14.85 0.72 2.44
N LYS A 50 -14.76 2.05 2.53
CA LYS A 50 -15.31 2.81 3.67
C LYS A 50 -16.83 2.64 3.81
N ALA A 51 -17.55 2.45 2.70
CA ALA A 51 -18.98 2.17 2.69
C ALA A 51 -19.34 0.68 2.85
N HIS A 52 -18.35 -0.21 2.88
CA HIS A 52 -18.57 -1.66 2.89
C HIS A 52 -18.84 -2.16 4.31
N GLY A 53 -19.92 -2.92 4.51
CA GLY A 53 -20.36 -3.35 5.86
C GLY A 53 -19.40 -4.28 6.63
N LYS A 54 -18.35 -4.80 5.97
CA LYS A 54 -17.29 -5.61 6.59
C LYS A 54 -16.01 -4.83 6.91
N VAL A 55 -16.01 -3.52 6.70
CA VAL A 55 -14.87 -2.64 6.94
C VAL A 55 -15.23 -1.68 8.07
N GLU A 56 -14.44 -1.71 9.14
CA GLU A 56 -14.66 -0.85 10.31
C GLU A 56 -14.05 0.54 10.10
N ARG A 57 -12.88 0.59 9.45
CA ARG A 57 -12.12 1.82 9.28
C ARG A 57 -11.28 1.78 8.02
N VAL A 58 -11.16 2.93 7.34
CA VAL A 58 -10.21 3.14 6.25
C VAL A 58 -9.19 4.19 6.66
N ASN A 59 -7.92 3.81 6.64
CA ASN A 59 -6.76 4.63 6.94
C ASN A 59 -6.17 5.18 5.63
N HIS A 60 -6.75 6.28 5.14
CA HIS A 60 -6.31 6.96 3.92
C HIS A 60 -6.06 8.45 4.20
N PRO A 61 -4.97 9.08 3.70
CA PRO A 61 -4.68 10.49 3.97
C PRO A 61 -5.82 11.46 3.59
N ALA A 62 -6.59 11.12 2.56
CA ALA A 62 -7.79 11.86 2.17
C ALA A 62 -8.86 11.98 3.28
N TYR A 63 -8.94 11.04 4.22
CA TYR A 63 -9.88 11.06 5.34
C TYR A 63 -9.24 11.53 6.65
N SER A 64 -7.95 11.86 6.63
CA SER A 64 -7.24 12.35 7.80
C SER A 64 -7.62 13.81 8.11
N ASN A 65 -7.78 14.11 9.40
CA ASN A 65 -7.92 15.46 9.93
C ASN A 65 -6.55 16.12 10.24
N HIS A 66 -5.44 15.45 9.94
CA HIS A 66 -4.11 15.96 10.26
C HIS A 66 -3.77 17.23 9.43
N PRO A 67 -3.23 18.31 10.04
CA PRO A 67 -2.89 19.55 9.32
C PRO A 67 -1.97 19.35 8.12
N GLY A 68 -1.05 18.38 8.22
CA GLY A 68 -0.15 17.99 7.14
C GLY A 68 -0.84 17.49 5.87
N LYS A 69 -2.13 17.14 5.89
CA LYS A 69 -2.90 16.84 4.67
C LYS A 69 -2.84 18.00 3.66
N LYS A 70 -2.79 19.25 4.15
CA LYS A 70 -2.72 20.45 3.31
C LYS A 70 -1.39 20.60 2.56
N THR A 71 -0.34 19.89 2.97
CA THR A 71 0.97 19.94 2.32
C THR A 71 1.12 18.90 1.22
N LEU A 72 0.11 18.06 1.00
CA LEU A 72 0.14 17.00 0.00
C LEU A 72 -0.46 17.49 -1.33
N ALA A 73 0.23 17.22 -2.44
CA ALA A 73 -0.29 17.46 -3.79
C ALA A 73 -1.19 16.32 -4.30
N GLY A 74 -1.26 15.19 -3.57
CA GLY A 74 -2.02 14.00 -3.90
C GLY A 74 -1.76 12.88 -2.90
N TYR A 75 -2.42 11.73 -3.08
CA TYR A 75 -2.42 10.64 -2.09
C TYR A 75 -1.83 9.32 -2.59
N ALA A 76 -1.50 9.20 -3.88
CA ALA A 76 -1.11 7.95 -4.53
C ALA A 76 -2.13 6.81 -4.29
N GLY A 77 -1.74 5.56 -4.54
CA GLY A 77 -2.60 4.39 -4.41
C GLY A 77 -2.42 3.59 -3.10
N LEU A 78 -1.70 4.14 -2.12
CA LEU A 78 -1.32 3.41 -0.90
C LEU A 78 -2.23 3.76 0.27
N PHE A 79 -2.91 2.78 0.84
CA PHE A 79 -3.72 2.95 2.05
C PHE A 79 -3.95 1.62 2.77
N SER A 80 -4.51 1.68 3.97
CA SER A 80 -4.95 0.48 4.68
C SER A 80 -6.39 0.60 5.17
N PHE A 81 -6.97 -0.53 5.57
CA PHE A 81 -8.29 -0.60 6.14
C PHE A 81 -8.34 -1.73 7.17
N GLU A 82 -9.26 -1.64 8.11
CA GLU A 82 -9.50 -2.63 9.15
C GLU A 82 -10.84 -3.30 8.92
N VAL A 83 -10.85 -4.62 8.98
CA VAL A 83 -12.02 -5.45 8.71
C VAL A 83 -12.67 -5.95 10.00
N THR A 84 -13.99 -6.09 9.98
CA THR A 84 -14.77 -6.64 11.09
C THR A 84 -14.37 -8.07 11.40
N GLU A 85 -14.65 -8.57 12.60
CA GLU A 85 -14.30 -9.93 13.02
C GLU A 85 -14.87 -11.04 12.12
N ASP A 86 -15.94 -10.77 11.36
CA ASP A 86 -16.58 -11.71 10.43
C ASP A 86 -15.72 -12.04 9.18
N VAL A 87 -14.61 -11.33 8.99
CA VAL A 87 -13.69 -11.55 7.87
C VAL A 87 -12.54 -12.49 8.28
N ASP A 88 -12.42 -13.62 7.61
CA ASP A 88 -11.20 -14.42 7.60
C ASP A 88 -10.16 -13.72 6.69
N ILE A 89 -9.13 -13.13 7.29
CA ILE A 89 -8.12 -12.33 6.56
C ILE A 89 -7.27 -13.21 5.63
N PRO A 90 -6.70 -14.35 6.08
CA PRO A 90 -6.05 -15.30 5.18
C PRO A 90 -6.93 -15.68 3.98
N ALA A 91 -8.18 -16.08 4.22
CA ALA A 91 -9.09 -16.47 3.13
C ALA A 91 -9.41 -15.30 2.18
N PHE A 92 -9.55 -14.08 2.70
CA PHE A 92 -9.71 -12.87 1.88
C PHE A 92 -8.49 -12.64 0.98
N VAL A 93 -7.29 -12.68 1.57
CA VAL A 93 -6.04 -12.40 0.85
C VAL A 93 -5.76 -13.47 -0.21
N ASP A 94 -5.96 -14.75 0.11
CA ASP A 94 -5.76 -15.87 -0.81
C ASP A 94 -6.80 -15.90 -1.94
N ALA A 95 -7.98 -15.31 -1.72
CA ALA A 95 -9.01 -15.22 -2.74
C ALA A 95 -8.76 -14.14 -3.80
N LEU A 96 -7.92 -13.13 -3.52
CA LEU A 96 -7.61 -12.04 -4.44
C LEU A 96 -6.87 -12.56 -5.67
N LYS A 97 -7.25 -12.07 -6.86
CA LYS A 97 -6.68 -12.47 -8.14
C LYS A 97 -5.75 -11.42 -8.73
N TYR A 98 -6.05 -10.14 -8.49
CA TYR A 98 -5.25 -9.01 -8.99
C TYR A 98 -4.26 -8.54 -7.94
N PHE A 99 -4.70 -8.44 -6.68
CA PHE A 99 -3.81 -8.05 -5.58
C PHE A 99 -2.89 -9.21 -5.21
N ARG A 100 -1.59 -9.06 -5.46
CA ARG A 100 -0.58 -10.06 -5.07
C ARG A 100 -0.02 -9.76 -3.69
N ILE A 101 0.33 -10.79 -2.93
CA ILE A 101 1.03 -10.61 -1.66
C ILE A 101 2.42 -10.02 -1.94
N GLY A 102 2.67 -8.81 -1.44
CA GLY A 102 3.94 -8.11 -1.70
C GLY A 102 4.19 -6.96 -0.74
N VAL A 103 5.33 -7.01 -0.04
CA VAL A 103 5.69 -6.03 1.00
C VAL A 103 5.99 -4.62 0.46
N SER A 104 6.45 -4.53 -0.78
CA SER A 104 6.75 -3.27 -1.47
C SER A 104 5.48 -2.54 -1.94
N TRP A 105 5.62 -1.44 -2.66
CA TRP A 105 4.54 -0.61 -3.20
C TRP A 105 5.07 0.40 -4.24
N GLY A 106 4.18 1.09 -4.94
CA GLY A 106 4.53 2.12 -5.95
C GLY A 106 4.89 1.58 -7.33
N GLY A 107 4.89 0.26 -7.50
CA GLY A 107 4.92 -0.41 -8.80
C GLY A 107 3.58 -0.31 -9.55
N HIS A 108 3.52 -0.87 -10.74
CA HIS A 108 2.28 -0.87 -11.53
C HIS A 108 1.30 -1.96 -11.06
N GLU A 109 1.77 -2.98 -10.34
CA GLU A 109 0.91 -4.04 -9.81
C GLU A 109 0.18 -3.61 -8.54
N SER A 110 -1.06 -4.10 -8.42
CA SER A 110 -1.79 -4.06 -7.16
C SER A 110 -1.21 -5.08 -6.16
N LEU A 111 -0.95 -4.64 -4.93
CA LEU A 111 -0.34 -5.45 -3.87
C LEU A 111 -1.13 -5.39 -2.57
N VAL A 112 -1.12 -6.51 -1.82
CA VAL A 112 -1.74 -6.64 -0.51
C VAL A 112 -0.72 -7.09 0.54
N VAL A 113 -0.85 -6.54 1.75
CA VAL A 113 -0.15 -7.03 2.95
C VAL A 113 -1.13 -7.07 4.12
N PRO A 114 -1.46 -8.25 4.67
CA PRO A 114 -2.17 -8.33 5.94
C PRO A 114 -1.21 -8.00 7.09
N ALA A 115 -1.60 -7.11 7.99
CA ALA A 115 -0.75 -6.66 9.09
C ALA A 115 -0.40 -7.78 10.06
N MET A 116 -1.29 -8.77 10.24
CA MET A 116 -1.01 -9.96 11.05
C MET A 116 0.30 -10.65 10.64
N ALA A 117 0.56 -10.80 9.33
CA ALA A 117 1.80 -11.42 8.86
C ALA A 117 3.04 -10.59 9.24
N SER A 118 2.94 -9.26 9.23
CA SER A 118 4.03 -8.37 9.64
C SER A 118 4.24 -8.35 11.16
N LEU A 119 3.16 -8.50 11.93
CA LEU A 119 3.21 -8.56 13.40
C LEU A 119 3.88 -9.85 13.88
N GLU A 120 3.72 -10.95 13.15
CA GLU A 120 4.32 -12.25 13.45
C GLU A 120 5.81 -12.37 13.08
N GLN A 121 6.32 -11.58 12.12
CA GLN A 121 7.70 -11.70 11.63
C GLN A 121 8.80 -11.49 12.67
N THR A 122 8.62 -10.53 13.59
CA THR A 122 9.57 -10.30 14.69
C THR A 122 8.80 -9.77 15.90
N PRO A 123 8.31 -10.67 16.76
CA PRO A 123 7.53 -10.29 17.93
C PRO A 123 8.30 -9.29 18.82
N GLY A 124 7.63 -8.19 19.20
CA GLY A 124 8.17 -7.20 20.14
C GLY A 124 9.16 -6.17 19.60
N ILE A 125 9.68 -6.33 18.37
CA ILE A 125 10.69 -5.41 17.80
C ILE A 125 10.18 -4.72 16.51
N ASN A 126 9.12 -5.23 15.89
CA ASN A 126 8.62 -4.63 14.66
C ASN A 126 7.84 -3.32 14.88
N SER A 127 7.90 -2.44 13.89
CA SER A 127 7.26 -1.12 13.95
C SER A 127 5.73 -1.20 14.07
N MET A 128 5.09 -2.21 13.47
CA MET A 128 3.65 -2.40 13.54
C MET A 128 3.19 -2.60 14.99
N ALA A 129 3.89 -3.44 15.75
CA ALA A 129 3.63 -3.66 17.17
C ALA A 129 3.90 -2.38 17.98
N ARG A 130 5.02 -1.70 17.72
CA ARG A 130 5.39 -0.44 18.40
C ARG A 130 4.33 0.66 18.21
N PHE A 131 3.74 0.76 17.03
CA PHE A 131 2.71 1.76 16.71
C PHE A 131 1.29 1.28 16.99
N GLY A 132 1.11 0.08 17.57
CA GLY A 132 -0.21 -0.45 17.93
C GLY A 132 -1.10 -0.72 16.70
N VAL A 133 -0.52 -1.14 15.58
CA VAL A 133 -1.28 -1.48 14.38
C VAL A 133 -2.13 -2.72 14.65
N SER A 134 -3.43 -2.60 14.40
CA SER A 134 -4.37 -3.71 14.60
C SER A 134 -4.01 -4.91 13.70
N PRO A 135 -4.05 -6.17 14.21
CA PRO A 135 -3.87 -7.36 13.37
C PRO A 135 -4.98 -7.51 12.32
N ARG A 136 -6.11 -6.80 12.49
CA ARG A 136 -7.22 -6.73 11.54
C ARG A 136 -6.96 -5.80 10.35
N THR A 137 -5.80 -5.13 10.31
CA THR A 137 -5.43 -4.20 9.25
C THR A 137 -4.97 -4.95 8.00
N ILE A 138 -5.48 -4.54 6.84
CA ILE A 138 -5.02 -4.95 5.51
C ILE A 138 -4.52 -3.70 4.77
N ARG A 139 -3.32 -3.75 4.20
CA ARG A 139 -2.73 -2.66 3.41
C ARG A 139 -2.81 -2.98 1.93
N PHE A 140 -3.32 -2.05 1.14
CA PHE A 140 -3.28 -2.08 -0.31
C PHE A 140 -2.30 -1.06 -0.89
N ASN A 141 -1.57 -1.49 -1.91
CA ASN A 141 -1.05 -0.64 -2.97
C ASN A 141 -1.94 -0.87 -4.19
N VAL A 142 -2.68 0.14 -4.62
CA VAL A 142 -3.51 0.09 -5.82
C VAL A 142 -2.65 0.41 -7.03
N GLY A 143 -2.54 -0.54 -7.96
CA GLY A 143 -1.73 -0.48 -9.16
C GLY A 143 -2.34 0.35 -10.29
N LEU A 144 -2.03 -0.04 -11.52
CA LEU A 144 -2.49 0.60 -12.75
C LEU A 144 -3.60 -0.16 -13.47
N GLU A 145 -4.13 -1.21 -12.86
CA GLU A 145 -5.24 -1.98 -13.40
C GLU A 145 -6.53 -1.14 -13.48
N ASN A 146 -7.55 -1.69 -14.14
CA ASN A 146 -8.88 -1.09 -14.17
C ASN A 146 -9.49 -1.15 -12.77
N VAL A 147 -9.96 -0.01 -12.27
CA VAL A 147 -10.52 0.10 -10.91
C VAL A 147 -11.76 -0.77 -10.68
N GLU A 148 -12.55 -1.02 -11.72
CA GLU A 148 -13.73 -1.87 -11.61
C GLU A 148 -13.36 -3.35 -11.52
N ASP A 149 -12.30 -3.79 -12.21
CA ASP A 149 -11.76 -5.15 -12.08
C ASP A 149 -11.20 -5.36 -10.68
N LEU A 150 -10.46 -4.37 -10.15
CA LEU A 150 -9.94 -4.41 -8.78
C LEU A 150 -11.07 -4.45 -7.75
N TRP A 151 -12.14 -3.69 -7.96
CA TRP A 151 -13.30 -3.72 -7.05
C TRP A 151 -14.06 -5.04 -7.12
N ALA A 152 -14.25 -5.60 -8.32
CA ALA A 152 -14.87 -6.91 -8.50
C ALA A 152 -14.04 -8.00 -7.80
N ASP A 153 -12.70 -7.92 -7.88
CA ASP A 153 -11.79 -8.81 -7.18
C ASP A 153 -11.88 -8.71 -5.66
N ILE A 154 -11.95 -7.49 -5.13
CA ILE A 154 -12.14 -7.26 -3.68
C ILE A 154 -13.50 -7.78 -3.22
N THR A 155 -14.56 -7.53 -3.98
CA THR A 155 -15.92 -7.96 -3.62
C THR A 155 -16.02 -9.49 -3.58
N GLN A 156 -15.52 -10.18 -4.61
CA GLN A 156 -15.54 -11.65 -4.61
C GLN A 156 -14.64 -12.24 -3.51
N ALA A 157 -13.54 -11.58 -3.15
CA ALA A 157 -12.71 -11.99 -2.03
C ALA A 157 -13.47 -11.87 -0.69
N PHE A 158 -14.22 -10.78 -0.48
CA PHE A 158 -15.07 -10.63 0.70
C PHE A 158 -16.18 -11.69 0.80
N ASP A 159 -16.70 -12.17 -0.32
CA ASP A 159 -17.71 -13.23 -0.31
C ASP A 159 -17.15 -14.58 0.13
N LYS A 160 -15.89 -14.87 -0.26
CA LYS A 160 -15.18 -16.10 0.08
C LYS A 160 -14.55 -16.09 1.48
N SER A 161 -14.43 -14.92 2.09
CA SER A 161 -13.75 -14.74 3.36
C SER A 161 -14.70 -14.66 4.57
N LYS A 162 -15.94 -15.15 4.43
CA LYS A 162 -16.90 -15.21 5.54
C LYS A 162 -16.45 -16.30 6.50
N LYS A 163 -16.27 -15.94 7.77
CA LYS A 163 -16.18 -16.93 8.85
C LYS A 163 -17.51 -17.62 9.08
#